data_AF-A0AAV5D0H3-F1
#
_entry.id   AF-A0AAV5D0H3-F1
#
_cell.length_a   1.000
_cell.length_b   1.000
_cell.length_c   1.000
_cell.angle_alpha   90.00
_cell.angle_beta   90.00
_cell.angle_gamma   90.00
#
_symmetry.space_group_name_H-M   'P 1'
#
loop_
_entity.id
_entity.type
_entity.pdbx_description
1 polymer ?
#
loop_
_entity_poly.entity_id
_entity_poly.type
_entity_poly.pdbx_seq_one_letter_code
_entity_poly.pdbx_strand_id
1 'polypeptide(L)'
;MHATTIEHCRGFMGSSPDQMQFFSMLLKMIGAKRTLEVGVFTGYSLLATALALPDDGKVVAIDASREHYELGRPVIEKAGVGHKVDFRASDGIAELDRLLAEGGEELFDLAYVDADKQRSEFDRVVRDFMVGFNAAVAADDRVQACLLPIADGVTLCRRVK
;
A
#
# COMPACT_ATOMS: atom_id res chain seq x y z
N MET A 1 -0.26 15.19 7.14
CA MET A 1 -0.90 14.02 6.50
C MET A 1 -1.82 13.31 7.46
N HIS A 2 -1.30 12.69 8.54
CA HIS A 2 -2.15 12.02 9.54
C HIS A 2 -3.25 12.93 10.10
N ALA A 3 -2.92 14.15 10.54
CA ALA A 3 -3.90 15.14 11.01
C ALA A 3 -5.00 15.45 9.97
N THR A 4 -4.62 15.65 8.70
CA THR A 4 -5.55 15.87 7.59
C THR A 4 -6.48 14.67 7.37
N THR A 5 -5.98 13.46 7.61
CA THR A 5 -6.71 12.21 7.37
C THR A 5 -7.74 11.95 8.47
N ILE A 6 -7.39 12.17 9.73
CA ILE A 6 -8.30 11.92 10.87
C ILE A 6 -9.51 12.86 10.91
N GLU A 7 -9.41 14.03 10.27
CA GLU A 7 -10.52 14.98 10.11
C GLU A 7 -11.51 14.57 9.01
N HIS A 8 -11.12 13.65 8.11
CA HIS A 8 -12.00 13.15 7.06
C HIS A 8 -13.06 12.20 7.63
N CYS A 9 -14.27 12.17 7.05
CA CYS A 9 -15.36 11.29 7.51
C CYS A 9 -15.02 9.79 7.44
N ARG A 10 -14.02 9.43 6.61
CA ARG A 10 -13.43 8.08 6.50
C ARG A 10 -12.03 7.98 7.12
N GLY A 11 -11.68 8.86 8.06
CA GLY A 11 -10.35 8.91 8.67
C GLY A 11 -9.91 7.61 9.35
N PHE A 12 -10.86 6.75 9.75
CA PHE A 12 -10.61 5.41 10.28
C PHE A 12 -9.92 4.46 9.29
N MET A 13 -9.91 4.76 7.99
CA MET A 13 -9.19 3.99 6.98
C MET A 13 -7.71 4.36 6.90
N GLY A 14 -7.28 5.45 7.53
CA GLY A 14 -5.88 5.87 7.50
C GLY A 14 -4.99 4.91 8.28
N SER A 15 -3.86 4.52 7.69
CA SER A 15 -2.86 3.70 8.37
C SER A 15 -2.36 4.36 9.65
N SER A 16 -2.00 3.56 10.66
CA SER A 16 -1.58 4.11 11.95
C SER A 16 -0.12 4.63 11.90
N PRO A 17 0.26 5.60 12.75
CA PRO A 17 1.63 6.13 12.76
C PRO A 17 2.71 5.06 13.03
N ASP A 18 2.42 4.08 13.87
CA ASP A 18 3.33 2.97 14.19
C ASP A 18 3.53 2.02 12.99
N GLN A 19 2.46 1.72 12.24
CA GLN A 19 2.55 0.96 10.99
C GLN A 19 3.42 1.69 9.97
N MET A 20 3.25 3.01 9.82
CA MET A 20 4.03 3.80 8.86
C MET A 20 5.49 3.96 9.28
N GLN A 21 5.78 4.07 10.57
CA GLN A 21 7.14 4.07 11.07
C GLN A 21 7.85 2.75 10.77
N PHE A 22 7.17 1.62 11.01
CA PHE A 22 7.67 0.30 10.63
C PHE A 22 7.91 0.22 9.12
N PHE A 23 6.96 0.67 8.31
CA PHE A 23 7.05 0.61 6.86
C PHE A 23 8.22 1.42 6.30
N SER A 24 8.44 2.63 6.83
CA SER A 24 9.61 3.44 6.47
C SER A 24 10.94 2.77 6.83
N MET A 25 11.02 2.04 7.95
CA MET A 25 12.21 1.25 8.30
C MET A 25 12.40 0.08 7.34
N LEU A 26 11.33 -0.66 7.04
CA LEU A 26 11.35 -1.80 6.13
C LEU A 26 11.88 -1.40 4.74
N LEU A 27 11.31 -0.35 4.14
CA LEU A 27 11.71 0.15 2.82
C LEU A 27 13.20 0.49 2.75
N LYS A 28 13.74 1.10 3.81
CA LYS A 28 15.17 1.43 3.90
C LYS A 28 16.04 0.19 4.05
N MET A 29 15.63 -0.78 4.88
CA MET A 29 16.39 -2.01 5.11
C MET A 29 16.49 -2.88 3.85
N ILE A 30 15.42 -2.93 3.04
CA ILE A 30 15.42 -3.69 1.78
C ILE A 30 16.03 -2.91 0.61
N GLY A 31 16.39 -1.64 0.81
CA GLY A 31 16.94 -0.78 -0.25
C GLY A 31 15.96 -0.53 -1.40
N ALA A 32 14.65 -0.45 -1.10
CA ALA A 32 13.62 -0.29 -2.11
C ALA A 32 13.81 0.99 -2.93
N LYS A 33 13.54 0.89 -4.23
CA LYS A 33 13.63 1.99 -5.19
C LYS A 33 12.35 2.15 -6.00
N ARG A 34 11.73 1.05 -6.42
CA ARG A 34 10.49 1.02 -7.19
C ARG A 34 9.43 0.28 -6.40
N THR A 35 8.34 0.94 -6.09
CA THR A 35 7.27 0.37 -5.26
C THR A 35 5.91 0.54 -5.90
N LEU A 36 4.99 -0.35 -5.54
CA LEU A 36 3.60 -0.32 -5.92
C LEU A 36 2.75 -0.14 -4.66
N GLU A 37 1.76 0.74 -4.71
CA GLU A 37 0.76 0.92 -3.67
C GLU A 37 -0.63 0.78 -4.29
N VAL A 38 -1.44 -0.12 -3.73
CA VAL A 38 -2.84 -0.33 -4.15
C VAL A 38 -3.73 -0.03 -2.95
N GLY A 39 -4.54 1.03 -3.05
CA GLY A 39 -5.21 1.64 -1.91
C GLY A 39 -4.34 2.75 -1.32
N VAL A 40 -4.61 3.99 -1.71
CA VAL A 40 -3.86 5.20 -1.35
C VAL A 40 -4.65 6.05 -0.35
N PHE A 41 -5.96 6.13 -0.52
CA PHE A 41 -6.84 7.03 0.20
C PHE A 41 -6.31 8.48 0.20
N THR A 42 -6.00 9.07 1.36
CA THR A 42 -5.39 10.40 1.49
C THR A 42 -3.87 10.39 1.31
N GLY A 43 -3.24 9.22 1.20
CA GLY A 43 -1.81 9.07 0.89
C GLY A 43 -0.89 9.11 2.10
N TYR A 44 -1.33 8.67 3.29
CA TYR A 44 -0.44 8.62 4.46
C TYR A 44 0.67 7.57 4.31
N SER A 45 0.31 6.36 3.87
CA SER A 45 1.23 5.31 3.41
C SER A 45 2.09 5.79 2.25
N LEU A 46 1.47 6.33 1.21
CA LEU A 46 2.17 6.88 0.05
C LEU A 46 3.25 7.91 0.42
N LEU A 47 2.95 8.83 1.34
CA LEU A 47 3.91 9.81 1.83
C LEU A 47 5.06 9.14 2.60
N ALA A 48 4.75 8.20 3.50
CA ALA A 48 5.76 7.47 4.27
C ALA A 48 6.70 6.67 3.35
N THR A 49 6.15 6.09 2.28
CA THR A 49 6.89 5.41 1.22
C THR A 49 7.81 6.37 0.48
N ALA A 50 7.26 7.44 -0.09
CA ALA A 50 8.02 8.40 -0.90
C ALA A 50 9.15 9.08 -0.12
N LEU A 51 8.96 9.32 1.18
CA LEU A 51 10.00 9.84 2.09
C LEU A 51 11.10 8.82 2.40
N ALA A 52 10.78 7.52 2.41
CA ALA A 52 11.74 6.47 2.72
C ALA A 52 12.60 6.06 1.52
N LEU A 53 12.05 6.17 0.31
CA LEU A 53 12.76 5.88 -0.94
C LEU A 53 13.90 6.88 -1.20
N PRO A 54 14.95 6.47 -1.94
CA PRO A 54 15.96 7.41 -2.44
C PRO A 54 15.32 8.47 -3.36
N ASP A 55 16.06 9.52 -3.68
CA ASP A 55 15.54 10.66 -4.45
C ASP A 55 15.02 10.27 -5.84
N ASP A 56 15.69 9.32 -6.49
CA ASP A 56 15.33 8.75 -7.78
C ASP A 56 14.36 7.56 -7.67
N GLY A 57 13.85 7.27 -6.46
CA GLY A 57 12.84 6.26 -6.24
C GLY A 57 11.47 6.64 -6.81
N LYS A 58 10.64 5.64 -7.07
CA LYS A 58 9.31 5.78 -7.65
C LYS A 58 8.27 4.93 -6.93
N VAL A 59 7.09 5.48 -6.75
CA VAL A 59 5.89 4.78 -6.28
C VAL A 59 4.83 4.89 -7.37
N VAL A 60 4.39 3.74 -7.89
CA VAL A 60 3.13 3.66 -8.65
C VAL A 60 2.02 3.50 -7.63
N ALA A 61 1.09 4.43 -7.60
CA ALA A 61 0.04 4.53 -6.58
C ALA A 61 -1.33 4.41 -7.25
N ILE A 62 -2.11 3.39 -6.89
CA ILE A 62 -3.39 3.07 -7.52
C ILE A 62 -4.51 3.22 -6.49
N ASP A 63 -5.50 4.05 -6.81
CA ASP A 63 -6.71 4.19 -6.00
C ASP A 63 -7.91 4.57 -6.88
N ALA A 64 -9.11 4.17 -6.48
CA ALA A 64 -10.33 4.52 -7.20
C ALA A 64 -10.69 6.01 -7.04
N SER A 65 -10.34 6.62 -5.91
CA SER A 65 -10.71 7.99 -5.56
C SER A 65 -9.56 8.96 -5.75
N ARG A 66 -9.53 9.62 -6.93
CA ARG A 66 -8.68 10.80 -7.13
C ARG A 66 -9.00 11.91 -6.13
N GLU A 67 -10.27 12.06 -5.76
CA GLU A 67 -10.72 13.08 -4.81
C GLU A 67 -10.02 12.95 -3.45
N HIS A 68 -9.95 11.74 -2.89
CA HIS A 68 -9.27 11.53 -1.61
C HIS A 68 -7.77 11.79 -1.71
N TYR A 69 -7.13 11.36 -2.81
CA TYR A 69 -5.71 11.62 -3.04
C TYR A 69 -5.39 13.12 -3.08
N GLU A 70 -6.24 13.93 -3.74
CA GLU A 70 -6.07 15.38 -3.82
C GLU A 70 -6.10 16.09 -2.46
N LEU A 71 -6.73 15.49 -1.43
CA LEU A 71 -6.69 16.03 -0.07
C LEU A 71 -5.28 15.99 0.53
N GLY A 72 -4.52 14.91 0.25
CA GLY A 72 -3.19 14.71 0.78
C GLY A 72 -2.06 15.19 -0.14
N ARG A 73 -2.31 15.29 -1.45
CA ARG A 73 -1.31 15.71 -2.44
C ARG A 73 -0.55 16.99 -2.04
N PRO A 74 -1.18 18.08 -1.55
CA PRO A 74 -0.46 19.27 -1.13
C PRO A 74 0.60 19.00 -0.04
N VAL A 75 0.36 18.02 0.83
CA VAL A 75 1.33 17.62 1.86
C VAL A 75 2.51 16.85 1.24
N ILE A 76 2.25 15.99 0.26
CA ILE A 76 3.28 15.25 -0.51
C ILE A 76 4.16 16.23 -1.28
N GLU A 77 3.56 17.20 -1.96
CA GLU A 77 4.28 18.25 -2.70
C GLU A 77 5.12 19.12 -1.76
N LYS A 78 4.55 19.55 -0.63
CA LYS A 78 5.27 20.34 0.38
C LYS A 78 6.44 19.57 1.00
N ALA A 79 6.34 18.25 1.10
CA ALA A 79 7.42 17.39 1.56
C ALA A 79 8.55 17.23 0.52
N GLY A 80 8.38 17.74 -0.70
CA GLY A 80 9.40 17.69 -1.75
C GLY A 80 9.59 16.31 -2.37
N VAL A 81 8.57 15.43 -2.27
CA VAL A 81 8.63 14.06 -2.80
C VAL A 81 7.53 13.74 -3.82
N GLY A 82 6.77 14.75 -4.26
CA GLY A 82 5.73 14.59 -5.28
C GLY A 82 6.26 14.03 -6.59
N HIS A 83 7.50 14.35 -6.97
CA HIS A 83 8.16 13.82 -8.17
C HIS A 83 8.37 12.30 -8.15
N LYS A 84 8.27 11.65 -6.98
CA LYS A 84 8.38 10.19 -6.85
C LYS A 84 7.06 9.47 -7.11
N VAL A 85 5.93 10.19 -7.07
CA VAL A 85 4.59 9.60 -7.09
C VAL A 85 4.02 9.60 -8.52
N ASP A 86 3.68 8.41 -9.01
CA ASP A 86 2.86 8.21 -10.21
C ASP A 86 1.48 7.71 -9.78
N PHE A 87 0.53 8.63 -9.60
CA PHE A 87 -0.82 8.32 -9.15
C PHE A 87 -1.77 8.00 -10.31
N ARG A 88 -2.38 6.82 -10.26
CA ARG A 88 -3.28 6.27 -11.27
C ARG A 88 -4.67 6.04 -10.67
N ALA A 89 -5.66 6.78 -11.18
CA ALA A 89 -7.05 6.61 -10.75
C ALA A 89 -7.65 5.37 -11.45
N SER A 90 -7.91 4.29 -10.71
CA SER A 90 -8.38 3.01 -11.25
C SER A 90 -9.05 2.16 -10.16
N ASP A 91 -9.91 1.23 -10.57
CA ASP A 91 -10.47 0.16 -9.74
C ASP A 91 -9.44 -0.92 -9.31
N GLY A 92 -8.18 -0.78 -9.70
CA GLY A 92 -7.08 -1.64 -9.31
C GLY A 92 -6.80 -2.75 -10.31
N ILE A 93 -7.78 -3.61 -10.58
CA ILE A 93 -7.59 -4.84 -11.38
C ILE A 93 -7.08 -4.53 -12.79
N ALA A 94 -7.74 -3.60 -13.50
CA ALA A 94 -7.34 -3.28 -14.87
C ALA A 94 -5.92 -2.70 -14.97
N GLU A 95 -5.48 -2.00 -13.93
CA GLU A 95 -4.14 -1.42 -13.87
C GLU A 95 -3.08 -2.45 -13.46
N LEU A 96 -3.43 -3.39 -12.58
CA LEU A 96 -2.58 -4.54 -12.26
C LEU A 96 -2.35 -5.43 -13.50
N ASP A 97 -3.38 -5.67 -14.31
CA ASP A 97 -3.25 -6.43 -15.56
C ASP A 97 -2.29 -5.75 -16.56
N ARG A 98 -2.34 -4.41 -16.65
CA ARG A 98 -1.39 -3.64 -17.48
C ARG A 98 0.03 -3.76 -16.95
N LEU A 99 0.24 -3.58 -15.66
CA LEU A 99 1.56 -3.70 -15.03
C LEU A 99 2.13 -5.12 -15.19
N LEU A 100 1.29 -6.15 -15.12
CA LEU A 100 1.69 -7.53 -15.40
C LEU A 100 2.17 -7.68 -16.85
N ALA A 101 1.49 -7.08 -17.82
CA ALA A 101 1.91 -7.09 -19.23
C ALA A 101 3.19 -6.29 -19.51
N GLU A 102 3.48 -5.26 -18.71
CA GLU A 102 4.66 -4.39 -18.84
C GLU A 102 5.96 -4.97 -18.22
N GLY A 103 5.89 -6.13 -17.56
CA GLY A 103 7.03 -6.77 -16.92
C GLY A 103 6.77 -7.27 -15.49
N GLY A 104 5.57 -7.00 -14.95
CA GLY A 104 5.05 -7.58 -13.72
C GLY A 104 6.03 -7.54 -12.56
N GLU A 105 6.49 -8.72 -12.14
CA GLU A 105 7.29 -8.92 -10.94
C GLU A 105 8.71 -8.31 -11.00
N GLU A 106 9.24 -8.01 -12.19
CA GLU A 106 10.55 -7.36 -12.33
C GLU A 106 10.48 -5.84 -12.14
N LEU A 107 9.26 -5.30 -11.99
CA LEU A 107 9.04 -3.86 -11.93
C LEU A 107 9.18 -3.27 -10.52
N PHE A 108 9.02 -4.07 -9.46
CA PHE A 108 8.86 -3.55 -8.11
C PHE A 108 9.68 -4.32 -7.09
N ASP A 109 10.33 -3.58 -6.19
CA ASP A 109 11.05 -4.12 -5.03
C ASP A 109 10.08 -4.46 -3.88
N LEU A 110 8.95 -3.74 -3.83
CA LEU A 110 7.89 -3.93 -2.83
C LEU A 110 6.53 -3.52 -3.39
N ALA A 111 5.49 -4.30 -3.07
CA ALA A 111 4.10 -3.93 -3.27
C ALA A 111 3.36 -3.85 -1.93
N TYR A 112 2.66 -2.76 -1.67
CA TYR A 112 1.76 -2.56 -0.54
C TYR A 112 0.32 -2.63 -1.04
N VAL A 113 -0.48 -3.52 -0.46
CA VAL A 113 -1.87 -3.76 -0.87
C VAL A 113 -2.77 -3.53 0.33
N ASP A 114 -3.51 -2.42 0.28
CA ASP A 114 -4.39 -1.92 1.32
C ASP A 114 -5.70 -1.40 0.68
N ALA A 115 -6.28 -2.24 -0.17
CA ALA A 115 -7.48 -1.94 -0.94
C ALA A 115 -8.70 -2.71 -0.45
N ASP A 116 -9.84 -2.42 -1.07
CA ASP A 116 -11.15 -2.90 -0.62
C ASP A 116 -11.22 -4.43 -0.54
N LYS A 117 -11.33 -4.93 0.70
CA LYS A 117 -11.52 -6.34 1.01
C LYS A 117 -13.02 -6.61 0.89
N GLN A 118 -13.54 -6.86 -0.33
CA GLN A 118 -14.97 -7.05 -0.66
C GLN A 118 -15.89 -7.05 0.58
N ARG A 119 -16.33 -5.86 0.99
CA ARG A 119 -17.20 -5.73 2.16
C ARG A 119 -18.63 -6.10 1.75
N SER A 120 -18.98 -7.38 1.79
CA SER A 120 -20.38 -7.73 2.03
C SER A 120 -20.66 -7.56 3.53
N GLU A 121 -21.81 -6.99 3.86
CA GLU A 121 -22.19 -6.73 5.25
C GLU A 121 -22.07 -8.02 6.07
N PHE A 122 -21.32 -7.92 7.18
CA PHE A 122 -21.03 -8.87 8.27
C PHE A 122 -19.53 -9.09 8.46
N ASP A 123 -19.02 -8.68 9.64
CA ASP A 123 -17.63 -8.92 10.10
C ASP A 123 -17.19 -10.38 9.93
N ARG A 124 -18.15 -11.31 9.97
CA ARG A 124 -17.94 -12.74 9.74
C ARG A 124 -17.44 -13.05 8.33
N VAL A 125 -18.00 -12.43 7.28
CA VAL A 125 -17.58 -12.69 5.90
C VAL A 125 -16.18 -12.15 5.65
N VAL A 126 -15.90 -10.95 6.14
CA VAL A 126 -14.56 -10.34 6.09
C VAL A 126 -13.56 -11.22 6.84
N ARG A 127 -13.89 -11.67 8.05
CA ARG A 127 -13.04 -12.58 8.83
C ARG A 127 -12.79 -13.89 8.09
N ASP A 128 -13.82 -14.53 7.58
CA ASP A 128 -13.70 -15.84 6.90
C ASP A 128 -12.88 -15.69 5.60
N PHE A 129 -13.03 -14.58 4.87
CA PHE A 129 -12.15 -14.22 3.75
C PHE A 129 -10.69 -14.04 4.20
N MET A 130 -10.44 -13.26 5.24
CA MET A 130 -9.08 -13.01 5.75
C MET A 130 -8.41 -14.30 6.22
N VAL A 131 -9.15 -15.20 6.88
CA VAL A 131 -8.66 -16.52 7.28
C VAL A 131 -8.29 -17.35 6.06
N GLY A 132 -9.16 -17.41 5.04
CA GLY A 132 -8.89 -18.14 3.79
C GLY A 132 -7.70 -17.57 3.02
N PHE A 133 -7.61 -16.26 2.89
CA PHE A 133 -6.50 -15.57 2.23
C PHE A 133 -5.17 -15.82 2.95
N ASN A 134 -5.14 -15.68 4.29
CA ASN A 134 -3.93 -15.96 5.07
C ASN A 134 -3.49 -17.42 4.96
N ALA A 135 -4.44 -18.36 4.94
CA ALA A 135 -4.14 -19.77 4.72
C ALA A 135 -3.57 -20.03 3.31
N ALA A 136 -4.11 -19.38 2.28
CA ALA A 136 -3.60 -19.47 0.92
C ALA A 136 -2.18 -18.91 0.81
N VAL A 137 -1.91 -17.74 1.39
CA VAL A 137 -0.56 -17.14 1.45
C VAL A 137 0.42 -18.03 2.20
N ALA A 138 0.02 -18.63 3.32
CA ALA A 138 0.88 -19.53 4.09
C ALA A 138 1.17 -20.86 3.36
N ALA A 139 0.28 -21.28 2.45
CA ALA A 139 0.45 -22.49 1.64
C ALA A 139 1.18 -22.23 0.32
N ASP A 140 1.40 -20.97 -0.08
CA ASP A 140 2.05 -20.61 -1.33
C ASP A 140 3.58 -20.74 -1.22
N ASP A 141 4.13 -21.76 -1.87
CA ASP A 141 5.54 -22.09 -1.81
C ASP A 141 6.46 -21.12 -2.56
N ARG A 142 5.89 -20.14 -3.28
CA ARG A 142 6.63 -19.06 -3.95
C ARG A 142 6.97 -17.93 -2.98
N VAL A 143 6.35 -17.89 -1.79
CA VAL A 143 6.57 -16.85 -0.79
C VAL A 143 6.93 -17.41 0.59
N GLN A 144 7.78 -16.68 1.31
CA GLN A 144 7.95 -16.80 2.74
C GLN A 144 7.11 -15.71 3.42
N ALA A 145 6.12 -16.11 4.21
CA ALA A 145 5.20 -15.21 4.86
C ALA A 145 5.56 -14.99 6.35
N CYS A 146 5.38 -13.77 6.84
CA CYS A 146 5.48 -13.41 8.25
C CYS A 146 4.32 -12.47 8.63
N LEU A 147 3.48 -12.90 9.58
CA LEU A 147 2.41 -12.07 10.12
C LEU A 147 2.96 -11.21 11.27
N LEU A 148 2.82 -9.89 11.14
CA LEU A 148 3.23 -8.91 12.13
C LEU A 148 2.00 -8.30 12.81
N PRO A 149 1.91 -8.34 14.15
CA PRO A 149 0.80 -7.75 14.91
C PRO A 149 1.01 -6.24 15.10
N ILE A 150 1.16 -5.51 13.99
CA ILE A 150 1.25 -4.05 13.96
C ILE A 150 -0.05 -3.52 13.35
N ALA A 151 -0.64 -2.47 13.95
CA ALA A 151 -1.95 -1.94 13.58
C ALA A 151 -3.05 -3.02 13.50
N ASP A 152 -3.74 -3.14 12.37
CA ASP A 152 -4.78 -4.14 12.09
C ASP A 152 -4.21 -5.47 11.56
N GLY A 153 -2.88 -5.60 11.52
CA GLY A 153 -2.14 -6.79 11.10
C GLY A 153 -1.56 -6.64 9.70
N VAL A 154 -0.24 -6.87 9.58
CA VAL A 154 0.48 -6.80 8.30
C VAL A 154 1.09 -8.17 8.00
N THR A 155 0.78 -8.73 6.84
CA THR A 155 1.45 -9.95 6.34
C THR A 155 2.55 -9.56 5.37
N LEU A 156 3.81 -9.78 5.75
CA LEU A 156 4.94 -9.63 4.83
C LEU A 156 5.13 -10.91 4.04
N CYS A 157 5.11 -10.81 2.72
CA CYS A 157 5.35 -11.94 1.81
C CYS A 157 6.65 -11.69 1.01
N ARG A 158 7.70 -12.46 1.28
CA ARG A 158 8.96 -12.41 0.53
C ARG A 158 8.97 -13.48 -0.54
N ARG A 159 9.09 -13.11 -1.81
CA ARG A 159 9.26 -14.08 -2.91
C ARG A 159 10.55 -14.91 -2.73
N VAL A 160 10.48 -16.21 -3.01
CA VAL A 160 11.61 -17.16 -2.90
C VAL A 160 11.79 -18.08 -4.10
N LYS A 161 10.87 -18.04 -5.07
CA LYS A 161 10.95 -18.77 -6.35
C LYS A 161 10.76 -17.81 -7.51
#